data_AF-A0A932Z0K9-F1
#
_entry.id   AF-A0A932Z0K9-F1
#
_cell.length_a   1.000
_cell.length_b   1.000
_cell.length_c   1.000
_cell.angle_alpha   90.00
_cell.angle_beta   90.00
_cell.angle_gamma   90.00
#
_symmetry.space_group_name_H-M   'P 1'
#
loop_
_entity.id
_entity.type
_entity.pdbx_description
1 polymer ?
#
loop_
_entity_poly.entity_id
_entity_poly.type
_entity_poly.pdbx_seq_one_letter_code
_entity_poly.pdbx_strand_id
1 'polypeptide(L)'
;FSVRDLEDELKPMAIYTIVNYIWNVVRSERKTRMLVVDEAWWLMQQEDSAKFIFALVKRCRKYYLGVTTITQDVNDFLTSPYGRAIVTNSAIQLLLKQSPAAIDLVQKTFLLTEGEKFLLLECGPGEGIFFAGSKHVAIKVVASYTEDQLITSDPRQLLEIERAKKEFEDALATAEGEKAGSNT
;
A
#
# COMPACT_ATOMS: atom_id res chain seq x y z
N PHE A 1 -6.25 1.51 -11.35
CA PHE A 1 -7.48 0.69 -11.40
C PHE A 1 -8.02 0.62 -9.98
N SER A 2 -9.30 0.91 -9.75
CA SER A 2 -9.95 0.74 -8.44
C SER A 2 -10.88 -0.46 -8.52
N VAL A 3 -10.82 -1.33 -7.51
CA VAL A 3 -11.73 -2.47 -7.34
C VAL A 3 -12.51 -2.39 -6.02
N ARG A 4 -12.47 -1.23 -5.36
CA ARG A 4 -13.04 -1.02 -4.02
C ARG A 4 -14.56 -1.21 -4.01
N ASP A 5 -15.23 -0.66 -5.02
CA ASP A 5 -16.70 -0.61 -5.10
C ASP A 5 -17.30 -1.79 -5.89
N LEU A 6 -16.49 -2.80 -6.22
CA LEU A 6 -16.97 -4.03 -6.84
C LEU A 6 -17.54 -4.98 -5.78
N GLU A 7 -18.61 -5.68 -6.12
CA GLU A 7 -19.11 -6.80 -5.34
C GLU A 7 -18.02 -7.87 -5.20
N ASP A 8 -17.94 -8.51 -4.03
CA ASP A 8 -16.88 -9.48 -3.71
C ASP A 8 -16.81 -10.64 -4.71
N GLU A 9 -17.96 -11.01 -5.28
CA GLU A 9 -18.10 -12.06 -6.29
C GLU A 9 -17.46 -11.67 -7.64
N LEU A 10 -17.43 -10.37 -7.95
CA LEU A 10 -16.90 -9.83 -9.22
C LEU A 10 -15.41 -9.45 -9.12
N LYS A 11 -14.92 -9.17 -7.90
CA LYS A 11 -13.53 -8.76 -7.65
C LYS A 11 -12.51 -9.67 -8.32
N PRO A 12 -12.59 -11.01 -8.25
CA PRO A 12 -11.56 -11.86 -8.83
C PRO A 12 -11.48 -11.77 -10.36
N MET A 13 -12.64 -11.70 -11.04
CA MET A 13 -12.70 -11.53 -12.49
C MET A 13 -12.15 -10.16 -12.92
N ALA A 14 -12.51 -9.11 -12.18
CA ALA A 14 -12.01 -7.76 -12.43
C ALA A 14 -10.49 -7.69 -12.25
N ILE A 15 -9.99 -8.24 -11.14
CA ILE A 15 -8.56 -8.32 -10.84
C ILE A 15 -7.82 -9.08 -11.96
N TYR A 16 -8.32 -10.25 -12.38
CA TYR A 16 -7.73 -11.03 -13.47
C TYR A 16 -7.65 -10.23 -14.77
N THR A 17 -8.73 -9.50 -15.11
CA THR A 17 -8.79 -8.67 -16.31
C THR A 17 -7.79 -7.51 -16.25
N ILE A 18 -7.76 -6.79 -15.13
CA ILE A 18 -6.84 -5.67 -14.89
C ILE A 18 -5.39 -6.13 -15.01
N VAL A 19 -5.07 -7.23 -14.35
CA VAL A 19 -3.72 -7.78 -14.28
C VAL A 19 -3.25 -8.28 -15.66
N ASN A 20 -4.12 -8.91 -16.45
CA ASN A 20 -3.82 -9.29 -17.84
C ASN A 20 -3.62 -8.06 -18.74
N TYR A 21 -4.47 -7.05 -18.60
CA TYR A 21 -4.33 -5.79 -19.34
C TYR A 21 -2.96 -5.14 -19.04
N ILE A 22 -2.60 -5.00 -17.76
CA ILE A 22 -1.30 -4.45 -17.34
C ILE A 22 -0.16 -5.25 -17.96
N TRP A 23 -0.25 -6.58 -17.96
CA TRP A 23 0.79 -7.42 -18.54
C TRP A 23 0.96 -7.21 -20.06
N ASN A 24 -0.14 -7.06 -20.78
CA ASN A 24 -0.11 -6.77 -22.22
C ASN A 24 0.52 -5.39 -22.50
N VAL A 25 0.17 -4.37 -21.72
CA VAL A 25 0.77 -3.02 -21.81
C VAL A 25 2.27 -3.05 -21.50
N VAL A 26 2.68 -3.80 -20.47
CA VAL A 26 4.10 -3.92 -20.09
C VAL A 26 4.91 -4.58 -21.22
N ARG A 27 4.31 -5.52 -21.94
CA ARG A 27 4.97 -6.25 -23.03
C ARG A 27 5.00 -5.49 -24.36
N SER A 28 4.05 -4.59 -24.61
CA SER A 28 3.94 -3.90 -25.89
C SER A 28 5.05 -2.87 -26.12
N GLU A 29 5.56 -2.27 -25.04
CA GLU A 29 6.60 -1.24 -25.11
C GLU A 29 7.58 -1.40 -23.95
N ARG A 30 8.88 -1.45 -24.26
CA ARG A 30 9.95 -1.50 -23.27
C ARG A 30 10.20 -0.10 -22.69
N LYS A 31 9.61 0.16 -21.53
CA LYS A 31 9.76 1.39 -20.77
C LYS A 31 9.83 1.07 -19.28
N THR A 32 10.60 1.84 -18.53
CA THR A 32 10.65 1.74 -17.07
C THR A 32 9.30 2.11 -16.46
N ARG A 33 8.71 1.17 -15.71
CA ARG A 33 7.41 1.33 -15.05
C ARG A 33 7.45 0.73 -13.64
N MET A 34 6.55 1.21 -12.78
CA MET A 34 6.32 0.63 -11.47
C MET A 34 4.85 0.22 -11.37
N LEU A 35 4.60 -1.06 -11.08
CA LEU A 35 3.29 -1.57 -10.73
C LEU A 35 3.18 -1.61 -9.21
N VAL A 36 2.34 -0.74 -8.66
CA VAL A 36 1.99 -0.77 -7.24
C VAL A 36 0.63 -1.45 -7.11
N VAL A 37 0.58 -2.50 -6.29
CA VAL A 37 -0.65 -3.22 -5.97
C VAL A 37 -0.92 -3.02 -4.49
N ASP A 38 -1.91 -2.19 -4.22
CA ASP A 38 -2.43 -1.97 -2.87
C ASP A 38 -3.46 -3.05 -2.50
N GLU A 39 -3.60 -3.34 -1.21
CA GLU A 39 -4.44 -4.43 -0.69
C GLU A 39 -4.21 -5.76 -1.43
N ALA A 40 -2.94 -6.12 -1.63
CA ALA A 40 -2.57 -7.24 -2.48
C ALA A 40 -2.99 -8.62 -1.91
N TRP A 41 -3.53 -8.69 -0.69
CA TRP A 41 -4.08 -9.90 -0.09
C TRP A 41 -5.24 -10.49 -0.91
N TRP A 42 -6.04 -9.66 -1.59
CA TRP A 42 -7.11 -10.13 -2.47
C TRP A 42 -6.60 -11.05 -3.59
N LEU A 43 -5.37 -10.84 -4.04
CA LEU A 43 -4.74 -11.69 -5.06
C LEU A 43 -4.40 -13.08 -4.52
N MET A 44 -4.19 -13.20 -3.21
CA MET A 44 -3.83 -14.45 -2.56
C MET A 44 -5.06 -15.34 -2.29
N GLN A 45 -6.27 -14.77 -2.30
CA GLN A 45 -7.53 -15.48 -2.06
C GLN A 45 -7.89 -16.48 -3.17
N GLN A 46 -7.38 -16.28 -4.39
CA GLN A 46 -7.59 -17.20 -5.51
C GLN A 46 -6.27 -17.70 -6.08
N GLU A 47 -6.19 -19.02 -6.29
CA GLU A 47 -4.97 -19.68 -6.73
C GLU A 47 -4.47 -19.15 -8.09
N ASP A 48 -5.37 -18.92 -9.05
CA ASP A 48 -5.01 -18.44 -10.38
C ASP A 48 -4.48 -16.99 -10.37
N SER A 49 -5.07 -16.13 -9.55
CA SER A 49 -4.61 -14.76 -9.32
C SER A 49 -3.22 -14.75 -8.68
N ALA A 50 -3.01 -15.59 -7.66
CA ALA A 50 -1.73 -15.73 -6.98
C ALA A 50 -0.64 -16.27 -7.93
N LYS A 51 -0.95 -17.30 -8.72
CA LYS A 51 -0.07 -17.85 -9.78
C LYS A 51 0.34 -16.77 -10.78
N PHE A 52 -0.61 -15.95 -11.22
CA PHE A 52 -0.33 -14.92 -12.20
C PHE A 52 0.66 -13.88 -11.66
N ILE A 53 0.39 -13.32 -10.48
CA ILE A 53 1.26 -12.28 -9.88
C ILE A 53 2.64 -12.85 -9.61
N PHE A 54 2.71 -14.10 -9.11
CA PHE A 54 3.98 -14.80 -8.96
C PHE A 54 4.75 -14.90 -10.29
N ALA A 55 4.09 -15.32 -11.37
CA ALA A 55 4.70 -15.41 -12.68
C ALA A 55 5.12 -14.04 -13.25
N LEU A 56 4.38 -12.98 -12.92
CA LEU A 56 4.73 -11.60 -13.28
C LEU A 56 5.98 -11.15 -12.50
N VAL A 57 6.03 -11.32 -11.18
CA VAL A 57 7.17 -10.96 -10.32
C VAL A 57 8.45 -11.70 -10.75
N LYS A 58 8.36 -12.97 -11.15
CA LYS A 58 9.53 -13.72 -11.66
C LYS A 58 10.09 -13.17 -12.99
N ARG A 59 9.30 -12.42 -13.76
CA ARG A 59 9.66 -11.95 -15.11
C ARG A 59 9.81 -10.43 -15.22
N CYS A 60 9.24 -9.65 -14.30
CA CYS A 60 9.09 -8.19 -14.38
C CYS A 60 10.41 -7.45 -14.71
N ARG A 61 11.53 -7.89 -14.13
CA ARG A 61 12.87 -7.32 -14.38
C ARG A 61 13.28 -7.32 -15.86
N LYS A 62 12.90 -8.35 -16.64
CA LYS A 62 13.21 -8.44 -18.09
C LYS A 62 12.44 -7.39 -18.92
N TYR A 63 11.39 -6.82 -18.35
CA TYR A 63 10.49 -5.86 -19.00
C TYR A 63 10.61 -4.45 -18.39
N TYR A 64 11.67 -4.18 -17.61
CA TYR A 64 11.85 -2.90 -16.91
C TYR A 64 10.66 -2.53 -16.00
N LEU A 65 9.98 -3.55 -15.47
CA LEU A 65 8.87 -3.38 -14.53
C LEU A 65 9.35 -3.67 -13.11
N GLY A 66 9.21 -2.68 -12.22
CA GLY A 66 9.22 -2.89 -10.78
C GLY A 66 7.83 -3.27 -10.28
N VAL A 67 7.73 -4.16 -9.30
CA VAL A 67 6.46 -4.56 -8.70
C VAL A 67 6.55 -4.34 -7.20
N THR A 68 5.58 -3.63 -6.65
CA THR A 68 5.45 -3.37 -5.22
C THR A 68 4.07 -3.83 -4.78
N THR A 69 4.04 -4.75 -3.82
CA THR A 69 2.80 -5.23 -3.19
C THR A 69 2.71 -4.65 -1.79
N ILE A 70 1.56 -4.10 -1.45
CA ILE A 70 1.24 -3.52 -0.14
C ILE A 70 0.08 -4.34 0.43
N THR A 71 0.20 -4.73 1.71
CA THR A 71 -0.84 -5.50 2.42
C THR A 71 -0.80 -5.17 3.90
N GLN A 72 -1.97 -5.17 4.54
CA GLN A 72 -2.09 -4.99 6.00
C GLN A 72 -1.81 -6.29 6.75
N ASP A 73 -2.26 -7.42 6.20
CA ASP A 73 -1.96 -8.74 6.74
C ASP A 73 -0.93 -9.43 5.85
N VAL A 74 0.24 -9.69 6.43
CA VAL A 74 1.32 -10.42 5.78
C VAL A 74 1.03 -11.93 5.73
N ASN A 75 0.20 -12.46 6.64
CA ASN A 75 -0.11 -13.89 6.71
C ASN A 75 -0.78 -14.41 5.43
N ASP A 76 -1.60 -13.61 4.75
CA ASP A 76 -2.21 -13.98 3.46
C ASP A 76 -1.13 -14.34 2.42
N PHE A 77 0.01 -13.66 2.47
CA PHE A 77 1.16 -13.98 1.63
C PHE A 77 1.93 -15.19 2.17
N LEU A 78 2.15 -15.26 3.49
CA LEU A 78 3.01 -16.29 4.09
C LEU A 78 2.37 -17.69 4.09
N THR A 79 1.04 -17.77 4.12
CA THR A 79 0.27 -19.02 4.05
C THR A 79 0.13 -19.53 2.60
N SER A 80 0.19 -18.63 1.62
CA SER A 80 0.19 -18.98 0.20
C SER A 80 1.58 -19.40 -0.29
N PRO A 81 1.73 -20.54 -1.01
CA PRO A 81 3.02 -20.92 -1.59
C PRO A 81 3.54 -19.89 -2.61
N TYR A 82 2.62 -19.23 -3.33
CA TYR A 82 2.94 -18.17 -4.28
C TYR A 82 3.30 -16.87 -3.56
N GLY A 83 2.53 -16.50 -2.52
CA GLY A 83 2.77 -15.32 -1.70
C GLY A 83 4.14 -15.35 -1.03
N ARG A 84 4.50 -16.48 -0.41
CA ARG A 84 5.82 -16.66 0.23
C ARG A 84 6.94 -16.51 -0.78
N ALA A 85 6.76 -16.98 -2.01
CA ALA A 85 7.72 -16.80 -3.07
C ALA A 85 7.82 -15.33 -3.55
N ILE A 86 6.71 -14.58 -3.60
CA ILE A 86 6.72 -13.14 -3.91
C ILE A 86 7.54 -12.39 -2.86
N VAL A 87 7.26 -12.62 -1.58
CA VAL A 87 7.97 -11.99 -0.46
C VAL A 87 9.46 -12.29 -0.51
N THR A 88 9.85 -13.56 -0.56
CA THR A 88 11.26 -13.98 -0.55
C THR A 88 12.07 -13.57 -1.77
N ASN A 89 11.42 -13.29 -2.91
CA ASN A 89 12.12 -12.81 -4.11
C ASN A 89 12.14 -11.27 -4.22
N SER A 90 11.53 -10.56 -3.27
CA SER A 90 11.53 -9.11 -3.23
C SER A 90 12.90 -8.59 -2.77
N ALA A 91 13.52 -7.74 -3.58
CA ALA A 91 14.85 -7.19 -3.27
C ALA A 91 14.82 -6.16 -2.14
N ILE A 92 13.67 -5.50 -1.99
CA ILE A 92 13.39 -4.49 -0.98
C ILE A 92 12.11 -4.89 -0.27
N GLN A 93 12.10 -4.82 1.06
CA GLN A 93 10.92 -5.06 1.88
C GLN A 93 10.86 -3.99 2.96
N LEU A 94 9.65 -3.62 3.38
CA LEU A 94 9.41 -2.72 4.50
C LEU A 94 8.37 -3.38 5.40
N LEU A 95 8.78 -3.78 6.60
CA LEU A 95 7.88 -4.30 7.61
C LEU A 95 7.61 -3.20 8.62
N LEU A 96 6.36 -2.76 8.71
CA LEU A 96 5.88 -1.89 9.78
C LEU A 96 5.39 -2.73 10.96
N LYS A 97 4.77 -2.09 11.94
CA LYS A 97 4.19 -2.77 13.12
C LYS A 97 3.41 -4.04 12.75
N GLN A 98 3.70 -5.13 13.42
CA GLN A 98 3.07 -6.44 13.20
C GLN A 98 2.20 -6.84 14.39
N SER A 99 1.19 -7.67 14.13
CA SER A 99 0.37 -8.24 15.20
C SER A 99 1.12 -9.35 15.95
N PRO A 100 0.86 -9.54 17.26
CA PRO A 100 1.41 -10.68 18.01
C PRO A 100 1.05 -12.05 17.42
N ALA A 101 -0.09 -12.14 16.71
CA ALA A 101 -0.52 -13.38 16.06
C ALA A 101 0.32 -13.74 14.83
N ALA A 102 0.85 -12.76 14.10
CA ALA A 102 1.64 -12.97 12.88
C ALA A 102 3.15 -13.03 13.15
N ILE A 103 3.62 -12.45 14.26
CA ILE A 103 5.03 -12.11 14.46
C ILE A 103 5.97 -13.33 14.39
N ASP A 104 5.58 -14.50 14.88
CA ASP A 104 6.44 -15.69 14.85
C ASP A 104 6.66 -16.21 13.42
N LEU A 105 5.61 -16.15 12.59
CA LEU A 105 5.70 -16.52 11.18
C LEU A 105 6.52 -15.50 10.37
N VAL A 106 6.36 -14.22 10.68
CA VAL A 106 7.16 -13.13 10.13
C VAL A 106 8.62 -13.31 10.51
N GLN A 107 8.93 -13.49 11.80
CA GLN A 107 10.28 -13.71 12.30
C GLN A 107 10.96 -14.85 11.55
N LYS A 108 10.29 -16.00 11.42
CA LYS A 108 10.83 -17.16 10.70
C LYS A 108 11.03 -16.90 9.21
N THR A 109 10.11 -16.18 8.57
CA THR A 109 10.17 -15.96 7.11
C THR A 109 11.23 -14.95 6.72
N PHE A 110 11.34 -13.85 7.47
CA PHE A 110 12.26 -12.76 7.20
C PHE A 110 13.59 -12.89 7.96
N LEU A 111 13.80 -14.02 8.66
CA LEU A 111 15.01 -14.32 9.44
C LEU A 111 15.34 -13.21 10.45
N LEU A 112 14.31 -12.73 11.15
CA LEU A 112 14.47 -11.66 12.13
C LEU A 112 15.15 -12.18 13.40
N THR A 113 16.00 -11.34 13.96
CA THR A 113 16.51 -11.49 15.32
C THR A 113 15.40 -11.25 16.34
N GLU A 114 15.59 -11.71 17.58
CA GLU A 114 14.66 -11.40 18.68
C GLU A 114 14.51 -9.90 18.93
N GLY A 115 15.58 -9.12 18.73
CA GLY A 115 15.52 -7.66 18.85
C GLY A 115 14.65 -7.01 17.78
N GLU A 116 14.78 -7.45 16.52
CA GLU A 116 13.95 -6.99 15.41
C GLU A 116 12.49 -7.41 15.57
N LYS A 117 12.25 -8.62 16.07
CA LYS A 117 10.90 -9.09 16.44
C LYS A 117 10.25 -8.15 17.46
N PHE A 118 10.96 -7.84 18.54
CA PHE A 118 10.47 -6.95 19.59
C PHE A 118 10.22 -5.54 19.06
N LEU A 119 11.11 -5.02 18.21
CA LEU A 119 10.93 -3.74 17.54
C LEU A 119 9.61 -3.69 16.76
N LEU A 120 9.30 -4.72 15.96
CA LEU A 120 8.06 -4.76 15.16
C LEU A 120 6.78 -4.91 15.98
N LEU A 121 6.87 -5.38 17.23
CA LEU A 121 5.73 -5.46 18.14
C LEU A 121 5.45 -4.12 18.82
N GLU A 122 6.51 -3.41 19.20
CA GLU A 122 6.42 -2.19 20.01
C GLU A 122 6.41 -0.90 19.20
N CYS A 123 6.87 -0.92 17.95
CA CYS A 123 7.04 0.30 17.16
C CYS A 123 5.74 1.10 16.96
N GLY A 124 5.91 2.41 16.79
CA GLY A 124 4.82 3.34 16.55
C GLY A 124 4.38 3.38 15.07
N PRO A 125 3.32 4.14 14.75
CA PRO A 125 2.96 4.44 13.36
C PRO A 125 4.14 5.03 12.58
N GLY A 126 4.36 4.52 11.37
CA GLY A 126 5.48 4.94 10.51
C GLY A 126 6.85 4.35 10.87
N GLU A 127 6.96 3.61 11.97
CA GLU A 127 8.20 2.94 12.38
C GLU A 127 8.20 1.47 11.97
N GLY A 128 9.38 0.95 11.62
CA GLY A 128 9.52 -0.43 11.19
C GLY A 128 10.95 -0.81 10.82
N ILE A 129 11.08 -1.90 10.06
CA ILE A 129 12.35 -2.41 9.55
C ILE A 129 12.35 -2.38 8.03
N PHE A 130 13.39 -1.78 7.48
CA PHE A 130 13.67 -1.75 6.05
C PHE A 130 14.73 -2.79 5.69
N PHE A 131 14.42 -3.61 4.69
CA PHE A 131 15.26 -4.69 4.19
C PHE A 131 15.78 -4.31 2.81
N ALA A 132 17.10 -4.38 2.64
CA ALA A 132 17.76 -4.25 1.34
C ALA A 132 18.72 -5.43 1.15
N GLY A 133 18.24 -6.47 0.48
CA GLY A 133 18.94 -7.76 0.43
C GLY A 133 19.11 -8.34 1.84
N SER A 134 20.34 -8.49 2.31
CA SER A 134 20.66 -9.02 3.64
C SER A 134 20.81 -7.96 4.74
N LYS A 135 20.66 -6.67 4.40
CA LYS A 135 20.79 -5.58 5.38
C LYS A 135 19.42 -5.23 5.93
N HIS A 136 19.32 -5.19 7.25
CA HIS A 136 18.13 -4.77 7.97
C HIS A 136 18.45 -3.48 8.73
N VAL A 137 17.57 -2.48 8.60
CA VAL A 137 17.76 -1.16 9.25
C VAL A 137 16.43 -0.70 9.81
N ALA A 138 16.42 -0.29 11.08
CA ALA A 138 15.25 0.36 11.66
C ALA A 138 15.01 1.71 10.97
N ILE A 139 13.75 1.98 10.60
CA ILE A 139 13.36 3.19 9.88
C ILE A 139 12.15 3.82 10.54
N LYS A 140 12.08 5.16 10.46
CA LYS A 140 10.90 5.95 10.79
C LYS A 140 10.55 6.83 9.59
N VAL A 141 9.38 6.58 9.01
CA VAL A 141 8.82 7.39 7.94
C VAL A 141 8.10 8.57 8.57
N VAL A 142 8.46 9.78 8.15
CA VAL A 142 7.85 11.02 8.61
C VAL A 142 7.32 11.74 7.38
N ALA A 143 6.01 11.96 7.34
CA ALA A 143 5.39 12.78 6.31
C ALA A 143 5.65 14.27 6.60
N SER A 144 5.87 15.05 5.55
CA SER A 144 5.80 16.51 5.68
C SER A 144 4.37 16.95 6.01
N TYR A 145 4.22 18.14 6.58
CA TYR A 145 2.89 18.69 6.90
C TYR A 145 1.94 18.69 5.70
N THR A 146 2.45 19.03 4.51
CA THR A 146 1.66 19.06 3.27
C THR A 146 1.26 17.66 2.83
N GLU A 147 2.15 16.66 2.96
CA GLU A 147 1.82 15.27 2.62
C GLU A 147 0.79 14.70 3.60
N ASP A 148 0.95 14.95 4.90
CA ASP A 148 0.05 14.47 5.95
C ASP A 148 -1.40 14.91 5.71
N GLN A 149 -1.61 16.18 5.36
CA GLN A 149 -2.94 16.70 5.01
C GLN A 149 -3.56 16.05 3.78
N LEU A 150 -2.74 15.59 2.84
CA LEU A 150 -3.20 14.97 1.60
C LEU A 150 -3.50 13.49 1.77
N ILE A 151 -2.74 12.78 2.62
CA ILE A 151 -2.78 11.33 2.74
C ILE A 151 -3.45 10.82 4.01
N THR A 152 -3.76 11.72 4.97
CA THR A 152 -4.33 11.30 6.25
C THR A 152 -5.61 10.49 6.05
N SER A 153 -5.65 9.35 6.72
CA SER A 153 -6.83 8.51 6.86
C SER A 153 -7.41 8.57 8.27
N ASP A 154 -6.87 9.42 9.16
CA ASP A 154 -7.41 9.58 10.51
C ASP A 154 -8.77 10.30 10.40
N PRO A 155 -9.88 9.62 10.79
CA PRO A 155 -11.20 10.23 10.74
C PRO A 155 -11.28 11.57 11.49
N ARG A 156 -10.50 11.76 12.56
CA ARG A 156 -10.48 13.00 13.33
C ARG A 156 -9.87 14.14 12.53
N GLN A 157 -8.70 13.91 11.93
CA GLN A 157 -8.03 14.91 11.10
C GLN A 157 -8.86 15.24 9.85
N LEU A 158 -9.51 14.24 9.24
CA LEU A 158 -10.41 14.46 8.11
C LEU A 158 -11.58 15.37 8.49
N LEU A 159 -12.22 15.14 9.64
CA LEU A 159 -13.30 16.00 10.14
C LEU A 159 -12.82 17.42 10.45
N GLU A 160 -11.61 17.58 11.00
CA GLU A 160 -11.01 18.90 11.24
C GLU A 160 -10.74 19.65 9.92
N ILE A 161 -10.21 18.96 8.91
CA ILE A 161 -9.98 19.53 7.58
C ILE A 161 -11.31 19.91 6.91
N GLU A 162 -12.34 19.08 7.02
CA GLU A 162 -13.68 19.40 6.49
C GLU A 162 -14.30 20.61 7.19
N ARG A 163 -14.20 20.69 8.52
CA ARG A 163 -14.68 21.86 9.28
C ARG A 163 -13.95 23.13 8.89
N ALA A 164 -12.62 23.09 8.81
CA ALA A 164 -11.80 24.24 8.43
C ALA A 164 -12.11 24.71 7.00
N LYS A 165 -12.34 23.78 6.06
CA LYS A 165 -12.80 24.13 4.69
C LYS A 165 -14.15 24.82 4.71
N LYS A 166 -15.12 24.29 5.47
CA LYS A 166 -16.46 24.87 5.56
C LYS A 166 -16.44 26.27 6.18
N GLU A 167 -15.70 26.45 7.27
CA GLU A 167 -15.52 27.77 7.91
C GLU A 167 -14.87 28.79 6.97
N PHE A 168 -13.91 28.35 6.15
CA PHE A 168 -13.27 29.20 5.15
C PHE A 168 -14.22 29.59 4.00
N GLU A 169 -15.02 28.64 3.52
CA GLU A 169 -16.05 28.90 2.50
C GLU A 169 -17.13 29.86 3.01
N ASP A 170 -17.61 29.65 4.25
CA ASP A 170 -18.60 30.53 4.90
C ASP A 170 -18.04 31.95 5.09
N ALA A 171 -16.76 32.09 5.47
CA ALA A 171 -16.10 33.39 5.61
C ALA A 171 -15.94 34.12 4.26
N LEU A 172 -15.58 33.41 3.19
CA LEU A 172 -15.52 33.94 1.83
C LEU A 172 -16.89 34.43 1.34
N ALA A 173 -17.94 33.62 1.52
CA ALA A 173 -19.30 33.98 1.13
C ALA A 173 -19.82 35.21 1.89
N THR A 174 -19.49 35.32 3.18
CA THR A 174 -19.84 36.49 4.00
C THR A 174 -19.11 37.75 3.51
N ALA A 175 -17.81 37.65 3.21
CA ALA A 175 -17.02 38.76 2.70
C ALA A 175 -17.44 39.23 1.27
N GLU A 176 -17.94 38.32 0.44
CA GLU A 176 -18.51 38.65 -0.88
C GLU A 176 -19.89 39.31 -0.76
N GLY A 177 -20.72 38.84 0.18
CA GLY A 177 -22.03 39.44 0.49
C GLY A 177 -21.93 40.86 1.04
N GLU A 178 -20.96 41.14 1.93
CA GLU A 178 -20.73 42.48 2.48
C GLU A 178 -20.24 43.48 1.41
N LYS A 179 -19.41 43.03 0.46
CA LYS A 179 -18.98 43.88 -0.68
C LYS A 179 -20.14 44.23 -1.61
N ALA A 180 -21.10 43.33 -1.81
CA ALA A 180 -22.28 43.58 -2.63
C ALA A 180 -23.28 44.56 -1.97
N GLY A 181 -23.38 44.56 -0.63
CA GLY A 181 -24.28 45.43 0.13
C GLY A 181 -23.80 46.87 0.35
N SER A 182 -22.51 47.17 0.16
CA SER A 182 -21.96 48.53 0.34
C SER A 182 -22.05 49.44 -0.89
N ASN A 183 -22.55 48.93 -2.02
CA ASN A 183 -22.63 49.64 -3.30
C ASN A 183 -24.06 50.10 -3.68
N THR A 184 -24.99 50.14 -2.71
CA THR A 184 -26.34 50.73 -2.84
C THR A 184 -26.55 51.80 -1.79
#